data_AF-A0A220VH45-F1
#
_entry.id   AF-A0A220VH45-F1
#
_cell.length_a   1.000
_cell.length_b   1.000
_cell.length_c   1.000
_cell.angle_alpha   90.00
_cell.angle_beta   90.00
_cell.angle_gamma   90.00
#
_symmetry.space_group_name_H-M   'P 1'
#
loop_
_entity.id
_entity.type
_entity.pdbx_description
1 polymer ?
#
loop_
_entity_poly.entity_id
_entity_poly.type
_entity_poly.pdbx_seq_one_letter_code
_entity_poly.pdbx_strand_id
1 'polypeptide(L)' 'MKKLLISLAVISASIISANASAKHVTEHVKYRWHHGVHERIIVKNVCKHHYHQCKKVKRTQYLNRNWPDKVVVIK' A
#
# COMPACT_ATOMS: atom_id res chain seq x y z
N MET A 1 3.13 -38.85 44.51
CA MET A 1 3.50 -37.86 43.48
C MET A 1 3.75 -38.57 42.15
N LYS A 2 2.70 -38.78 41.35
CA LYS A 2 2.78 -39.36 39.99
C LYS A 2 2.66 -38.22 38.99
N LYS A 3 3.69 -38.03 38.16
CA LYS A 3 3.83 -36.92 37.21
C LYS A 3 2.81 -37.09 36.08
N LEU A 4 1.99 -36.06 35.89
CA LEU A 4 1.06 -35.89 34.78
C LEU A 4 1.86 -35.76 33.47
N LEU A 5 1.67 -36.68 32.53
CA LEU A 5 2.17 -36.55 31.15
C LEU A 5 0.99 -36.16 30.26
N ILE A 6 0.87 -34.85 29.98
CA ILE A 6 0.04 -34.35 28.88
C ILE A 6 0.85 -33.24 28.20
N SER A 7 1.67 -33.62 27.22
CA SER A 7 2.23 -32.67 26.26
C SER A 7 1.30 -32.64 25.05
N LEU A 8 0.22 -31.85 25.17
CA LEU A 8 -0.64 -31.46 24.07
C LEU A 8 -0.13 -30.12 23.53
N ALA A 9 0.54 -30.12 22.38
CA ALA A 9 0.86 -28.93 21.58
C ALA A 9 1.66 -29.37 20.34
N VAL A 10 1.38 -29.04 19.09
CA VAL A 10 0.32 -28.28 18.43
C VAL A 10 0.34 -28.81 16.98
N ILE A 11 -0.82 -29.23 16.48
CA ILE A 11 -1.06 -29.39 15.05
C ILE A 11 -1.16 -27.99 14.44
N SER A 12 -0.69 -27.85 13.20
CA SER A 12 -0.98 -26.77 12.23
C SER A 12 -0.31 -25.41 12.45
N ALA A 13 0.68 -25.14 11.59
CA ALA A 13 0.82 -23.83 10.97
C ALA A 13 1.34 -24.02 9.54
N SER A 14 0.40 -24.23 8.63
CA SER A 14 0.55 -24.12 7.19
C SER A 14 1.20 -22.79 6.84
N ILE A 15 2.28 -22.77 6.05
CA ILE A 15 2.49 -21.65 5.12
C ILE A 15 3.05 -22.22 3.81
N ILE A 16 2.12 -22.61 2.94
CA ILE A 16 2.29 -22.60 1.50
C ILE A 16 2.92 -21.25 1.16
N SER A 17 4.19 -21.24 0.74
CA SER A 17 4.81 -20.05 0.17
C SER A 17 4.17 -19.80 -1.19
N ALA A 18 2.95 -19.29 -1.17
CA ALA A 18 2.35 -18.64 -2.31
C ALA A 18 3.21 -17.40 -2.58
N ASN A 19 4.22 -17.57 -3.44
CA ASN A 19 4.78 -16.47 -4.20
C ASN A 19 3.68 -15.94 -5.13
N ALA A 20 2.68 -15.31 -4.52
CA ALA A 20 1.94 -14.27 -5.20
C ALA A 20 3.01 -13.25 -5.53
N SER A 21 3.36 -13.17 -6.82
CA SER A 21 3.95 -11.98 -7.41
C SER A 21 2.96 -10.85 -7.21
N ALA A 22 2.87 -10.36 -5.97
CA ALA A 22 2.22 -9.14 -5.62
C ALA A 22 3.07 -8.10 -6.31
N LYS A 23 2.63 -7.64 -7.48
CA LYS A 23 3.09 -6.37 -8.05
C LYS A 23 3.08 -5.40 -6.88
N HIS A 24 4.27 -5.04 -6.39
CA HIS A 24 4.42 -4.07 -5.31
C HIS A 24 3.86 -2.75 -5.82
N VAL A 25 2.56 -2.53 -5.65
CA VAL A 25 1.94 -1.23 -5.83
C VAL A 25 2.33 -0.45 -4.61
N THR A 26 3.52 0.17 -4.66
CA THR A 26 3.96 1.05 -3.60
C THR A 26 3.11 2.31 -3.69
N GLU A 27 2.17 2.44 -2.74
CA GLU A 27 1.35 3.63 -2.54
C GLU A 27 1.87 4.39 -1.32
N HIS A 28 2.33 5.61 -1.55
CA HIS A 28 2.71 6.53 -0.48
C HIS A 28 1.65 7.62 -0.36
N VAL A 29 1.02 7.69 0.81
CA VAL A 29 0.06 8.75 1.15
C VAL A 29 0.70 9.71 2.13
N LYS A 30 0.63 11.01 1.84
CA LYS A 30 1.05 12.08 2.75
C LYS A 30 -0.08 13.09 2.90
N TYR A 31 -0.28 13.56 4.12
CA TYR A 31 -1.18 14.66 4.41
C TYR A 31 -0.35 15.91 4.68
N ARG A 32 -0.78 17.05 4.16
CA ARG A 32 -0.13 18.34 4.47
C ARG A 32 -1.15 19.46 4.53
N TRP A 33 -0.85 20.46 5.37
CA TRP A 33 -1.55 21.73 5.39
C TRP A 33 -0.71 22.78 4.66
N HIS A 34 -1.28 23.43 3.65
CA HIS A 34 -0.58 24.42 2.84
C HIS A 34 -1.54 25.55 2.47
N HIS A 35 -1.21 26.79 2.84
CA HIS A 35 -2.03 27.99 2.60
C HIS A 35 -3.51 27.83 3.02
N GLY A 36 -3.75 27.24 4.20
CA GLY A 36 -5.11 26.99 4.71
C GLY A 36 -5.86 25.84 4.02
N VAL A 37 -5.17 25.06 3.18
CA VAL A 37 -5.74 23.92 2.47
C VAL A 37 -5.16 22.61 3.01
N HIS A 38 -6.04 21.67 3.36
CA HIS A 38 -5.65 20.31 3.74
C HIS A 38 -5.54 19.48 2.47
N GLU A 39 -4.33 19.05 2.15
CA GLU A 39 -4.04 18.28 0.95
C GLU A 39 -3.69 16.83 1.31
N ARG A 40 -4.28 15.89 0.57
CA ARG A 40 -3.89 14.48 0.55
C ARG A 40 -3.11 14.20 -0.72
N ILE A 41 -1.81 13.94 -0.58
CA ILE A 41 -0.90 13.62 -1.67
C ILE A 41 -0.72 12.10 -1.73
N ILE A 42 -1.05 11.51 -2.87
CA ILE A 42 -0.96 10.08 -3.13
C ILE A 42 0.05 9.88 -4.26
N VAL A 43 1.14 9.16 -3.99
CA VAL A 43 2.13 8.78 -5.00
C VAL A 43 2.02 7.28 -5.24
N LYS A 44 1.73 6.87 -6.47
CA LYS A 44 1.60 5.46 -6.88
C LYS A 44 2.60 5.15 -7.98
N ASN A 45 3.20 3.97 -7.94
CA ASN A 45 3.91 3.42 -9.09
C ASN A 45 2.92 2.62 -9.96
N VAL A 46 2.65 3.08 -11.16
CA VAL A 46 1.72 2.43 -12.10
C VAL A 46 2.53 1.77 -13.20
N CYS A 47 2.53 0.44 -13.22
CA CYS A 47 3.19 -0.35 -14.25
C CYS A 47 2.17 -0.87 -15.26
N LYS A 48 2.34 -0.51 -16.54
CA LYS A 48 1.54 -1.09 -17.61
C LYS A 48 2.17 -2.39 -18.08
N HIS A 49 1.45 -3.49 -17.91
CA HIS A 49 1.95 -4.84 -18.20
C HIS A 49 2.42 -5.02 -19.65
N HIS A 50 1.72 -4.39 -20.60
CA HIS A 50 1.99 -4.53 -22.03
C HIS A 50 3.24 -3.82 -22.53
N TYR A 51 3.71 -2.79 -21.82
CA TYR A 51 4.79 -1.92 -22.31
C TYR A 51 6.07 -2.02 -21.48
N HIS A 52 6.12 -2.87 -20.45
CA HIS A 52 7.20 -2.91 -19.45
C HIS A 52 7.58 -1.51 -18.89
N GLN A 53 6.65 -0.56 -18.95
CA GLN A 53 6.86 0.81 -18.50
C GLN A 53 6.14 1.03 -17.17
N CYS A 54 6.93 1.37 -16.15
CA CYS A 54 6.45 1.86 -14.87
C CYS A 54 6.55 3.38 -14.84
N LYS A 55 5.49 4.05 -14.38
CA LYS A 55 5.45 5.51 -14.22
C LYS A 55 5.01 5.84 -12.82
N LYS A 56 5.67 6.81 -12.18
CA LYS A 56 5.22 7.35 -10.90
C LYS A 56 4.12 8.38 -11.17
N VAL A 57 2.96 8.21 -10.54
CA VAL A 57 1.83 9.13 -10.64
C VAL A 57 1.60 9.75 -9.27
N LYS A 58 1.56 11.08 -9.21
CA LYS A 58 1.22 11.85 -8.01
C LYS A 58 -0.16 12.47 -8.19
N ARG A 59 -1.06 12.20 -7.25
CA ARG A 59 -2.40 12.79 -7.14
C ARG A 59 -2.48 13.62 -5.88
N THR A 60 -2.90 14.88 -5.98
CA THR A 60 -3.20 15.74 -4.84
C THR A 60 -4.71 15.93 -4.77
N GLN A 61 -5.31 15.52 -3.67
CA GLN A 61 -6.72 15.77 -3.35
C GLN A 61 -6.82 16.91 -2.33
N TYR A 62 -7.77 17.80 -2.52
CA TYR A 62 -8.02 18.93 -1.62
C TYR A 62 -9.17 18.57 -0.68
N LEU A 63 -8.87 18.29 0.59
CA LEU A 63 -9.84 17.70 1.52
C LEU A 63 -10.84 18.72 2.09
N ASN A 64 -10.45 20.00 2.14
CA ASN A 64 -11.27 21.09 2.67
C ASN A 64 -11.65 22.13 1.61
N ARG A 65 -11.47 21.82 0.32
CA ARG A 65 -11.90 22.65 -0.81
C ARG A 65 -12.43 21.76 -1.92
N ASN A 66 -13.53 22.16 -2.56
CA ASN A 66 -14.10 21.43 -3.70
C ASN A 66 -13.37 21.75 -5.01
N TRP A 67 -12.07 21.48 -5.05
CA TRP A 67 -11.23 21.66 -6.23
C TRP A 67 -10.98 20.32 -6.91
N PRO A 68 -10.83 20.30 -8.25
CA PRO A 68 -10.49 19.08 -8.96
C PRO A 68 -9.14 18.53 -8.49
N ASP A 69 -9.05 17.21 -8.40
CA ASP A 69 -7.81 16.54 -8.04
C ASP A 69 -6.71 16.85 -9.05
N LYS A 70 -5.53 17.24 -8.57
CA LYS A 70 -4.37 17.49 -9.42
C LYS A 70 -3.59 16.20 -9.62
N VAL A 71 -3.50 15.71 -10.86
CA VAL A 71 -2.74 14.49 -11.20
C VAL A 71 -1.54 14.85 -12.07
N VAL A 72 -0.35 14.39 -11.68
CA VAL A 72 0.92 14.65 -12.39
C VAL A 72 1.68 13.33 -12.53
N VAL A 73 2.16 13.04 -13.74
CA VAL A 73 3.11 11.94 -13.98
C VAL A 73 4.51 12.45 -13.70
N ILE A 74 5.19 11.82 -12.74
CA ILE A 74 6.58 12.09 -12.38
C ILE A 74 7.44 11.15 -13.21
N LYS A 75 8.30 11.73 -14.06
CA LYS A 75 9.33 11.00 -14.80
C LYS A 75 10.50 10.67 -13.88
#